data_AF-A0A5J9UJ69-F1
#
_entry.id   AF-A0A5J9UJ69-F1
#
_cell.length_a   1.000
_cell.length_b   1.000
_cell.length_c   1.000
_cell.angle_alpha   90.00
_cell.angle_beta   90.00
_cell.angle_gamma   90.00
#
_symmetry.space_group_name_H-M   'P 1'
#
loop_
_entity.id
_entity.type
_entity.pdbx_description
1 polymer ?
#
loop_
_entity_poly.entity_id
_entity_poly.type
_entity_poly.pdbx_seq_one_letter_code
_entity_poly.pdbx_strand_id
1 'polypeptide(L)'
;MAASRRRSGGLLVPLSVALAVLLFLAGTATAKKTGQLTVFWGRNKDEGTLREACDTGLYNTMIISFYSVFGHGRYWGDLSGHPLAGVGDDIKHCQSRNILFIRC
;
A
#
# COMPACT_ATOMS: atom_id res chain seq x y z
N MET A 1 -16.57 -68.78 -19.20
CA MET A 1 -17.31 -67.68 -18.55
C MET A 1 -16.42 -67.10 -17.46
N ALA A 2 -15.97 -65.84 -17.60
CA ALA A 2 -15.46 -65.03 -16.50
C ALA A 2 -15.40 -63.57 -16.98
N ALA A 3 -16.53 -62.88 -16.94
CA ALA A 3 -16.56 -61.44 -17.19
C ALA A 3 -16.00 -60.74 -15.94
N SER A 4 -14.75 -60.27 -16.04
CA SER A 4 -14.15 -59.40 -15.04
C SER A 4 -14.96 -58.10 -14.98
N ARG A 5 -15.85 -58.02 -13.99
CA ARG A 5 -16.60 -56.81 -13.66
C ARG A 5 -15.62 -55.84 -13.00
N ARG A 6 -14.84 -55.10 -13.81
CA ARG A 6 -14.00 -53.99 -13.33
C ARG A 6 -14.90 -53.00 -12.58
N ARG A 7 -14.74 -52.94 -11.26
CA ARG A 7 -15.46 -52.02 -10.37
C ARG A 7 -15.14 -50.58 -10.78
N SER A 8 -16.03 -49.96 -11.54
CA SER A 8 -15.99 -48.53 -11.88
C SER A 8 -15.97 -47.60 -10.65
N GLY A 9 -16.26 -48.13 -9.45
CA GLY A 9 -16.20 -47.41 -8.18
C GLY A 9 -14.80 -47.20 -7.58
N GLY A 10 -13.75 -47.86 -8.10
CA GLY A 10 -12.40 -47.76 -7.54
C GLY A 10 -11.68 -46.43 -7.81
N LEU A 11 -12.01 -45.75 -8.91
CA LEU A 11 -11.41 -44.45 -9.28
C LEU A 11 -12.18 -43.24 -8.73
N LEU A 12 -13.46 -43.42 -8.37
CA LEU A 12 -14.28 -42.32 -7.86
C LEU A 12 -13.82 -41.86 -6.48
N VAL A 13 -13.49 -42.81 -5.60
CA VAL A 13 -13.00 -42.52 -4.24
C VAL A 13 -11.70 -41.71 -4.23
N PRO A 14 -10.61 -42.10 -4.93
CA PRO A 14 -9.38 -41.30 -4.94
C PRO A 14 -9.56 -39.94 -5.62
N LEU A 15 -10.44 -39.83 -6.63
CA LEU A 15 -10.74 -38.55 -7.27
C LEU A 15 -11.50 -37.62 -6.30
N SER A 16 -12.47 -38.13 -5.56
CA SER A 16 -13.19 -37.37 -4.53
C SER A 16 -12.25 -36.91 -3.40
N VAL A 17 -11.33 -37.77 -2.97
CA VAL A 17 -10.32 -37.42 -1.95
C VAL A 17 -9.35 -36.36 -2.48
N ALA A 18 -8.86 -36.50 -3.71
CA ALA A 18 -7.98 -35.52 -4.33
C ALA A 18 -8.67 -34.15 -4.48
N LEU A 19 -9.95 -34.14 -4.89
CA LEU A 19 -10.74 -32.92 -5.00
C LEU A 19 -10.97 -32.26 -3.63
N ALA A 20 -11.27 -33.06 -2.59
CA ALA A 20 -11.41 -32.54 -1.23
C ALA A 20 -10.10 -31.90 -0.74
N VAL A 21 -8.96 -32.56 -0.95
CA VAL A 21 -7.64 -32.02 -0.58
C VAL A 21 -7.35 -30.72 -1.33
N LEU A 22 -7.66 -30.64 -2.63
CA LEU A 22 -7.50 -29.42 -3.41
C LEU A 22 -8.37 -28.27 -2.90
N LEU A 23 -9.61 -28.56 -2.49
CA LEU A 23 -10.51 -27.56 -1.91
C LEU A 23 -10.05 -27.09 -0.52
N PHE A 24 -9.46 -27.97 0.30
CA PHE A 24 -8.84 -27.59 1.58
C PHE A 24 -7.59 -26.73 1.42
N LEU A 25 -6.80 -26.97 0.37
CA LEU A 25 -5.59 -26.20 0.06
C LEU A 25 -5.89 -24.88 -0.68
N ALA A 26 -7.07 -24.77 -1.30
CA ALA A 26 -7.55 -23.54 -1.91
C ALA A 26 -7.92 -22.51 -0.84
N GLY A 27 -6.90 -21.88 -0.25
CA GLY A 27 -7.10 -20.74 0.64
C GLY A 27 -7.78 -19.58 -0.09
N THR A 28 -8.72 -18.91 0.57
CA THR A 28 -9.34 -17.70 0.02
C THR A 28 -8.33 -16.56 0.03
N ALA A 29 -7.90 -16.10 -1.14
CA ALA A 29 -7.14 -14.87 -1.27
C ALA A 29 -8.07 -13.68 -0.95
N THR A 30 -8.11 -13.29 0.32
CA THR A 30 -8.79 -12.05 0.73
C THR A 30 -7.79 -10.92 0.70
N ALA A 31 -8.14 -9.81 0.04
CA ALA A 31 -7.34 -8.60 0.10
C ALA A 31 -7.32 -8.13 1.56
N LYS A 32 -6.15 -8.18 2.20
CA LYS A 32 -5.99 -7.63 3.55
C LYS A 32 -6.12 -6.12 3.46
N LYS A 33 -7.14 -5.55 4.12
CA LYS A 33 -7.20 -4.11 4.37
C LYS A 33 -6.14 -3.80 5.42
N THR A 34 -5.03 -3.21 5.00
CA THR A 34 -3.91 -2.85 5.88
C THR A 34 -4.18 -1.58 6.68
N GLY A 35 -5.24 -0.84 6.34
CA GLY A 35 -5.47 0.52 6.85
C GLY A 35 -4.41 1.51 6.37
N GLN A 36 -3.55 1.12 5.43
CA GLN A 36 -2.51 2.00 4.91
C GLN A 36 -3.10 3.01 3.93
N LEU A 37 -2.90 4.30 4.20
CA LEU A 37 -3.37 5.40 3.40
C LEU A 37 -2.19 6.35 3.17
N THR A 38 -1.85 6.49 1.90
CA THR A 38 -0.76 7.34 1.43
C THR A 38 -1.34 8.59 0.78
N VAL A 39 -0.79 9.75 1.12
CA VAL A 39 -1.18 11.03 0.52
C VAL A 39 0.02 11.75 -0.09
N PHE A 40 -0.23 12.48 -1.16
CA PHE A 40 0.72 13.44 -1.72
C PHE A 40 0.45 14.82 -1.13
N TRP A 41 1.51 15.52 -0.73
CA TRP A 41 1.46 16.90 -0.25
C TRP A 41 2.54 17.74 -0.93
N GLY A 42 2.32 19.04 -1.09
CA GLY A 42 3.26 19.98 -1.72
C GLY A 42 2.87 20.40 -3.14
N ARG A 43 1.63 20.10 -3.57
CA ARG A 43 1.13 20.34 -4.93
C ARG A 43 0.25 21.58 -5.05
N ASN A 44 -0.24 22.11 -3.94
CA ASN A 44 -1.08 23.31 -3.91
C ASN A 44 -0.90 24.04 -2.57
N LYS A 45 -0.47 25.31 -2.59
CA LYS A 45 -0.33 26.13 -1.38
C LYS A 45 -1.60 26.21 -0.51
N ASP A 46 -2.78 26.02 -1.10
CA ASP A 46 -4.07 26.11 -0.41
C ASP A 46 -4.52 24.77 0.20
N GLU A 47 -3.69 23.73 0.17
CA GLU A 47 -3.98 22.40 0.77
C GLU A 47 -3.77 22.33 2.29
N GLY A 48 -3.30 23.43 2.89
CA GLY A 48 -2.94 23.50 4.31
C GLY A 48 -1.49 23.09 4.59
N THR A 49 -1.09 23.24 5.85
CA THR A 49 0.28 22.94 6.29
C THR A 49 0.53 21.44 6.38
N LEU A 50 1.80 21.03 6.28
CA LEU A 50 2.20 19.64 6.45
C LEU A 50 1.81 19.11 7.84
N ARG A 51 1.96 19.95 8.86
CA ARG A 51 1.56 19.63 10.24
C ARG A 51 0.07 19.34 10.37
N GLU A 52 -0.79 20.18 9.80
CA GLU A 52 -2.25 19.97 9.81
C GLU A 52 -2.62 18.65 9.15
N ALA A 53 -2.02 18.32 8.00
CA ALA A 53 -2.25 17.05 7.33
C ALA A 53 -1.88 15.85 8.21
N CYS A 54 -0.75 15.92 8.93
CA CYS A 54 -0.33 14.87 9.87
C CYS A 54 -1.23 14.77 11.10
N ASP A 55 -1.74 15.90 11.59
CA ASP A 55 -2.60 15.95 12.77
C ASP A 55 -4.02 15.44 12.49
N THR A 56 -4.42 15.26 11.22
CA THR A 56 -5.69 14.59 10.88
C THR A 56 -5.75 13.14 11.38
N GLY A 57 -4.60 12.47 11.53
CA GLY A 57 -4.51 11.05 11.89
C GLY A 57 -5.03 10.08 10.82
N LEU A 58 -5.34 10.57 9.62
CA LEU A 58 -5.89 9.75 8.52
C LEU A 58 -4.80 9.00 7.75
N TYR A 59 -3.61 9.58 7.67
CA TYR A 59 -2.53 9.11 6.81
C TYR A 59 -1.44 8.43 7.63
N ASN A 60 -0.91 7.33 7.09
CA ASN A 60 0.26 6.65 7.65
C ASN A 60 1.47 6.73 6.73
N THR A 61 1.29 7.19 5.49
CA THR A 61 2.39 7.51 4.59
C THR A 61 2.13 8.87 3.95
N MET A 62 3.16 9.71 3.92
CA MET A 62 3.14 11.01 3.27
C MET A 62 4.24 11.06 2.22
N ILE A 63 3.87 11.45 1.00
CA ILE A 63 4.81 11.70 -0.09
C ILE A 63 4.86 13.21 -0.34
N ILE A 64 6.03 13.83 -0.17
CA ILE A 64 6.23 15.18 -0.68
C ILE A 64 6.44 15.12 -2.19
N SER A 65 5.60 15.83 -2.95
CA SER A 65 5.71 15.96 -4.40
C SER A 65 5.56 17.41 -4.85
N PHE A 66 6.48 17.97 -5.65
CA PHE A 66 7.89 17.57 -5.76
C PHE A 66 8.70 18.53 -4.93
N TYR A 67 9.54 18.03 -4.03
CA TYR A 67 10.35 18.93 -3.20
C TYR A 67 11.41 19.67 -4.03
N SER A 68 11.68 19.25 -5.25
CA SER A 68 12.83 19.73 -6.02
C SER A 68 12.54 19.82 -7.50
N VAL A 69 12.88 20.96 -8.09
CA VAL A 69 12.98 21.13 -9.54
C VAL A 69 14.45 20.98 -9.92
N PHE A 70 14.74 19.99 -10.76
CA PHE A 70 16.09 19.68 -11.24
C PHE A 70 16.17 20.02 -12.74
N GLY A 71 17.19 20.76 -13.16
CA GLY A 71 17.44 21.02 -14.58
C GLY A 71 18.38 22.20 -14.82
N HIS A 72 19.11 22.18 -15.94
CA HIS A 72 19.97 23.30 -16.38
C HIS A 72 20.95 23.86 -15.32
N GLY A 73 21.53 22.99 -14.49
CA GLY A 73 22.50 23.40 -13.44
C GLY A 73 21.89 24.20 -12.28
N ARG A 74 20.55 24.23 -12.17
CA ARG A 74 19.84 24.87 -11.07
C ARG A 74 19.10 23.82 -10.25
N TYR A 75 19.11 24.05 -8.94
CA TYR A 75 18.45 23.21 -7.95
C TYR A 75 17.76 24.14 -6.97
N TRP A 76 16.45 24.07 -6.88
CA TRP A 76 15.71 24.75 -5.82
C TRP A 76 14.54 23.89 -5.37
N GLY A 77 14.15 24.09 -4.12
CA GLY A 77 12.94 23.48 -3.60
C GLY A 77 11.73 24.32 -3.94
N ASP A 78 10.67 23.70 -4.46
CA ASP A 78 9.40 24.37 -4.69
C ASP A 78 8.26 23.42 -4.33
N LEU A 79 7.56 23.74 -3.25
CA LEU A 79 6.38 23.04 -2.79
C LEU A 79 5.12 23.78 -3.24
N SER A 80 5.07 24.12 -4.53
CA SER A 80 3.96 24.87 -5.14
C SER A 80 3.62 26.16 -4.39
N GLY A 81 4.65 26.85 -3.88
CA GLY A 81 4.53 28.09 -3.11
C GLY A 81 4.35 27.93 -1.59
N HIS A 82 4.43 26.73 -1.02
CA HIS A 82 4.48 26.58 0.44
C HIS A 82 5.76 27.18 1.04
N PRO A 83 5.69 27.76 2.26
CA PRO A 83 6.88 28.18 2.98
C PRO A 83 7.81 26.99 3.23
N LEU A 84 9.04 27.05 2.71
CA LEU A 84 10.03 25.99 2.95
C LEU A 84 10.60 26.03 4.37
N ALA A 85 10.57 27.21 4.99
CA ALA A 85 10.96 27.38 6.39
C ALA A 85 9.95 26.65 7.28
N GLY A 86 10.44 25.79 8.18
CA GLY A 86 9.60 25.03 9.11
C GLY A 86 9.15 23.66 8.60
N VAL A 87 9.20 23.38 7.29
CA VAL A 87 8.83 22.05 6.75
C VAL A 87 9.63 20.92 7.40
N GLY A 88 10.92 21.14 7.67
CA GLY A 88 11.75 20.15 8.36
C GLY A 88 11.27 19.82 9.77
N ASP A 89 10.70 20.78 10.50
CA ASP A 89 10.17 20.56 11.85
C ASP A 89 8.79 19.90 11.78
N ASP A 90 7.99 20.24 10.79
CA ASP A 90 6.73 19.55 10.49
C ASP A 90 6.99 18.08 10.13
N ILE A 91 8.03 17.78 9.33
CA ILE A 91 8.44 16.40 9.03
C ILE A 91 8.76 15.64 10.31
N LYS A 92 9.55 16.21 11.22
CA LYS A 92 9.88 15.56 12.50
C LYS A 92 8.64 15.34 13.35
N HIS A 93 7.71 16.29 13.35
CA HIS A 93 6.42 16.16 14.03
C HIS A 93 5.61 14.99 13.46
N CYS A 94 5.49 14.89 12.14
CA CYS A 94 4.80 13.78 11.47
C CYS A 94 5.45 12.42 11.77
N GLN A 95 6.80 12.35 11.73
CA GLN A 95 7.55 11.15 12.08
C GLN A 95 7.32 10.73 13.53
N SER A 96 7.21 11.67 14.46
CA SER A 96 6.87 11.38 15.85
C SER A 96 5.48 10.76 16.04
N ARG A 97 4.58 10.92 15.06
CA ARG A 97 3.26 10.28 15.02
C ARG A 97 3.23 8.98 14.22
N ASN A 98 4.39 8.39 13.94
CA ASN A 98 4.55 7.15 13.17
C ASN A 98 4.07 7.24 11.71
N ILE A 99 4.13 8.43 11.11
CA ILE A 99 3.85 8.61 9.67
C ILE A 99 5.15 8.36 8.90
N LEU A 100 5.11 7.41 7.95
CA LEU A 100 6.21 7.18 7.03
C LEU A 100 6.34 8.35 6.05
N PHE A 101 7.55 8.88 5.93
CA PHE A 101 7.83 10.03 5.09
C PHE A 101 8.64 9.64 3.87
N ILE A 102 8.16 9.98 2.68
CA ILE A 102 8.80 9.69 1.41
C ILE A 102 8.98 11.01 0.65
N ARG A 103 10.18 11.20 0.09
CA ARG A 103 10.48 12.34 -0.78
C ARG A 103 10.59 11.85 -2.22
N CYS A 104 9.86 12.49 -3.13
CA CYS A 104 9.98 12.29 -4.57
C CYS A 104 10.69 13.46 -5.26
#